data_AF-M0MPJ4-F1
#
_entry.id   AF-M0MPJ4-F1
#
_cell.length_a   1.000
_cell.length_b   1.000
_cell.length_c   1.000
_cell.angle_alpha   90.00
_cell.angle_beta   90.00
_cell.angle_gamma   90.00
#
_symmetry.space_group_name_H-M   'P 1'
#
loop_
_entity.id
_entity.type
_entity.pdbx_description
1 polymer ?
#
loop_
_entity_poly.entity_id
_entity_poly.type
_entity_poly.pdbx_seq_one_letter_code
_entity_poly.pdbx_strand_id
1 'polypeptide(L)'
;MARTESVDGPVSACLSVGTYRSGGYVRSMAERVFDRETLLDLTVNFIPLGMLLFFILLFAGTTVGGPAPVARLVSQALLVVPFVALVGITYFTGRIIAESERTGHSETARAITALVTGEEPDEDEG
;
A
#
# COMPACT_ATOMS: atom_id res chain seq x y z
N MET A 1 31.40 36.14 -58.35
CA MET A 1 32.11 36.54 -57.12
C MET A 1 31.09 36.54 -55.98
N ALA A 2 31.49 36.13 -54.76
CA ALA A 2 30.70 35.81 -53.54
C ALA A 2 30.21 34.34 -53.49
N ARG A 3 30.80 33.38 -52.75
CA ARG A 3 31.53 33.27 -51.45
C ARG A 3 30.63 33.27 -50.20
N THR A 4 30.34 32.02 -49.75
CA THR A 4 30.27 31.44 -48.38
C THR A 4 29.38 32.03 -47.28
N GLU A 5 28.54 31.14 -46.75
CA GLU A 5 28.28 30.82 -45.33
C GLU A 5 28.03 31.96 -44.32
N SER A 6 26.84 31.95 -43.72
CA SER A 6 26.61 32.44 -42.35
C SER A 6 25.18 32.07 -41.92
N VAL A 7 25.04 30.90 -41.30
CA VAL A 7 23.85 30.55 -40.51
C VAL A 7 24.36 30.24 -39.12
N ASP A 8 24.50 31.27 -38.31
CA ASP A 8 24.73 31.16 -36.87
C ASP A 8 24.10 32.35 -36.13
N GLY A 9 23.25 32.04 -35.15
CA GLY A 9 22.72 33.00 -34.17
C GLY A 9 21.32 32.63 -33.65
N PRO A 10 21.03 32.89 -32.36
CA PRO A 10 21.02 31.83 -31.36
C PRO A 10 19.67 31.77 -30.62
N VAL A 11 18.72 30.98 -31.11
CA VAL A 11 17.44 30.73 -30.40
C VAL A 11 16.90 29.35 -30.77
N SER A 12 17.62 28.31 -30.37
CA SER A 12 17.06 26.95 -30.28
C SER A 12 17.73 26.21 -29.12
N ALA A 13 17.70 26.87 -27.96
CA ALA A 13 18.12 26.30 -26.69
C ALA A 13 16.90 25.92 -25.84
N CYS A 14 15.86 25.31 -26.42
CA CYS A 14 14.65 24.92 -25.67
C CYS A 14 14.22 23.45 -25.82
N LEU A 15 15.05 22.59 -26.42
CA LEU A 15 14.84 21.14 -26.36
C LEU A 15 16.10 20.44 -25.84
N SER A 16 16.55 20.89 -24.67
CA SER A 16 17.22 20.00 -23.73
C SER A 16 16.12 19.21 -23.03
N VAL A 17 15.55 18.22 -23.73
CA VAL A 17 14.88 17.10 -23.05
C VAL A 17 15.97 16.45 -22.22
N GLY A 18 15.96 16.76 -20.93
CA GLY A 18 16.90 16.26 -19.96
C GLY A 18 16.93 14.74 -20.05
N THR A 19 18.01 14.23 -20.62
CA THR A 19 18.38 12.83 -20.50
C THR A 19 18.63 12.60 -19.00
N TYR A 20 17.63 12.02 -18.34
CA TYR A 20 17.73 11.58 -16.96
C TYR A 20 18.79 10.48 -16.93
N ARG A 21 20.03 10.90 -16.67
CA ARG A 21 21.20 10.04 -16.54
C ARG A 21 20.96 9.12 -15.35
N SER A 22 20.58 7.90 -15.69
CA SER A 22 20.54 6.71 -14.84
C SER A 22 21.81 6.61 -13.98
N GLY A 23 21.61 6.65 -12.66
CA GLY A 23 22.68 6.65 -11.68
C GLY A 23 22.16 6.34 -10.29
N GLY A 24 21.93 5.05 -9.99
CA GLY A 24 22.21 4.51 -8.65
C GLY A 24 21.18 4.66 -7.52
N TYR A 25 19.92 5.08 -7.73
CA TYR A 25 18.94 5.23 -6.63
C TYR A 25 17.73 4.28 -6.67
N VAL A 26 17.68 3.33 -7.62
CA VAL A 26 16.45 2.58 -7.91
C VAL A 26 16.15 1.47 -6.88
N ARG A 27 17.08 1.14 -5.98
CA ARG A 27 16.89 0.05 -4.99
C ARG A 27 16.12 0.45 -3.72
N SER A 28 15.73 1.73 -3.52
CA SER A 28 15.24 2.17 -2.20
C SER A 28 13.90 2.90 -2.15
N MET A 29 13.30 3.28 -3.27
CA MET A 29 11.98 3.94 -3.25
C MET A 29 10.82 2.94 -3.17
N ALA A 30 10.93 1.79 -3.85
CA ALA A 30 9.90 0.75 -3.84
C ALA A 30 9.76 0.06 -2.47
N GLU A 31 10.89 -0.33 -1.84
CA GLU A 31 10.92 -0.91 -0.49
C GLU A 31 10.29 0.03 0.53
N ARG A 32 10.72 1.31 0.54
CA ARG A 32 10.30 2.29 1.56
C ARG A 32 8.86 2.77 1.43
N VAL A 33 8.26 2.70 0.24
CA VAL A 33 6.86 3.07 0.03
C VAL A 33 5.99 1.88 0.43
N PHE A 34 6.29 0.67 -0.04
CA PHE A 34 5.47 -0.50 0.26
C PHE A 34 5.49 -0.90 1.75
N ASP A 35 6.66 -0.77 2.40
CA ASP A 35 6.77 -0.95 3.86
C ASP A 35 5.89 0.05 4.61
N ARG A 36 5.83 1.31 4.15
CA ARG A 36 5.04 2.34 4.83
C ARG A 36 3.56 2.19 4.55
N GLU A 37 3.14 1.94 3.32
CA GLU A 37 1.73 1.76 2.98
C GLU A 37 1.16 0.49 3.65
N THR A 38 1.91 -0.61 3.64
CA THR A 38 1.51 -1.87 4.29
C THR A 38 1.53 -1.76 5.81
N LEU A 39 2.59 -1.19 6.42
CA LEU A 39 2.59 -0.93 7.86
C LEU A 39 1.50 0.06 8.25
N LEU A 40 1.22 1.06 7.42
CA LEU A 40 0.20 2.06 7.69
C LEU A 40 -1.18 1.41 7.70
N ASP A 41 -1.51 0.56 6.72
CA ASP A 41 -2.79 -0.14 6.69
C ASP A 41 -2.93 -1.13 7.87
N LEU A 42 -1.87 -1.89 8.18
CA LEU A 42 -1.84 -2.79 9.33
C LEU A 42 -1.97 -2.04 10.66
N THR A 43 -1.32 -0.88 10.81
CA THR A 43 -1.35 -0.06 12.03
C THR A 43 -2.70 0.64 12.21
N VAL A 44 -3.26 1.21 11.14
CA VAL A 44 -4.57 1.88 11.16
C VAL A 44 -5.68 0.88 11.54
N ASN A 45 -5.54 -0.39 11.16
CA ASN A 45 -6.47 -1.45 11.56
C ASN A 45 -6.24 -1.96 13.00
N PHE A 46 -4.99 -1.94 13.48
CA PHE A 46 -4.64 -2.34 14.85
C PHE A 46 -5.22 -1.40 15.92
N ILE A 47 -5.35 -0.10 15.62
CA ILE A 47 -5.86 0.90 16.56
C ILE A 47 -7.32 0.59 17.00
N PRO A 48 -8.29 0.40 16.08
CA PRO A 48 -9.64 -0.05 16.41
C PRO A 48 -9.65 -1.36 17.21
N LEU A 49 -8.82 -2.33 16.84
CA LEU A 49 -8.74 -3.64 17.48
C LEU A 49 -8.30 -3.51 18.95
N GLY A 50 -7.28 -2.69 19.21
CA GLY A 50 -6.81 -2.40 20.56
C GLY A 50 -7.88 -1.72 21.43
N MET A 51 -8.58 -0.71 20.89
CA MET A 51 -9.65 -0.04 21.62
C MET A 51 -10.85 -0.94 21.90
N LEU A 52 -11.25 -1.79 20.95
CA LEU A 52 -12.31 -2.79 21.16
C LEU A 52 -11.92 -3.81 22.24
N LEU A 53 -10.71 -4.35 22.19
CA LEU A 53 -10.22 -5.29 23.20
C LEU A 53 -10.26 -4.68 24.60
N PHE A 54 -9.83 -3.41 24.72
CA PHE A 54 -9.90 -2.68 25.98
C PHE A 54 -11.32 -2.62 26.53
N PHE A 55 -12.31 -2.25 25.71
CA PHE A 55 -13.71 -2.20 26.16
C PHE A 55 -14.29 -3.58 26.48
N ILE A 56 -13.94 -4.60 25.70
CA ILE A 56 -14.36 -5.99 25.98
C ILE A 56 -13.88 -6.42 27.37
N LEU A 57 -12.62 -6.15 27.70
CA LEU A 57 -12.04 -6.48 29.01
C LEU A 57 -12.64 -5.65 30.13
N LEU A 58 -12.83 -4.34 29.89
CA LEU A 58 -13.43 -3.43 30.86
C LEU A 58 -14.87 -3.88 31.19
N PHE A 59 -15.70 -4.15 30.19
CA PHE A 59 -17.07 -4.61 30.41
C PHE A 59 -17.11 -6.03 30.98
N ALA A 60 -16.21 -6.92 30.58
CA ALA A 60 -16.14 -8.27 31.18
C ALA A 60 -15.78 -8.22 32.68
N GLY A 61 -14.87 -7.34 33.08
CA GLY A 61 -14.43 -7.22 34.49
C GLY A 61 -15.38 -6.42 35.38
N THR A 62 -16.08 -5.42 34.85
CA THR A 62 -16.90 -4.49 35.65
C THR A 62 -18.37 -4.92 35.79
N THR A 63 -18.86 -5.87 34.98
CA THR A 63 -20.29 -6.20 34.92
C THR A 63 -20.75 -7.31 35.87
N VAL A 64 -19.91 -7.70 36.85
CA VAL A 64 -20.23 -8.73 37.83
C VAL A 64 -21.40 -8.27 38.73
N GLY A 65 -22.56 -8.94 38.60
CA GLY A 65 -23.69 -8.79 39.54
C GLY A 65 -24.85 -7.83 39.16
N GLY A 66 -24.88 -7.24 37.97
CA GLY A 66 -25.95 -6.30 37.57
C GLY A 66 -27.34 -6.93 37.33
N PRO A 67 -28.46 -6.19 37.47
CA PRO A 67 -29.82 -6.72 37.36
C PRO A 67 -30.32 -6.98 35.92
N ALA A 68 -29.61 -6.50 34.89
CA ALA A 68 -30.04 -6.61 33.48
C ALA A 68 -29.11 -7.53 32.66
N PRO A 69 -29.34 -8.86 32.64
CA PRO A 69 -28.48 -9.81 31.91
C PRO A 69 -28.55 -9.67 30.40
N VAL A 70 -29.74 -9.39 29.84
CA VAL A 70 -29.93 -9.25 28.38
C VAL A 70 -29.20 -8.03 27.85
N ALA A 71 -29.33 -6.87 28.51
CA ALA A 71 -28.63 -5.65 28.10
C ALA A 71 -27.10 -5.84 28.11
N ARG A 72 -26.57 -6.50 29.15
CA ARG A 72 -25.14 -6.84 29.23
C ARG A 72 -24.69 -7.73 28.07
N LEU A 73 -25.45 -8.77 27.76
CA LEU A 73 -25.14 -9.68 26.65
C LEU A 73 -25.12 -8.93 25.31
N VAL A 74 -26.11 -8.06 25.07
CA VAL A 74 -26.19 -7.27 23.84
C VAL A 74 -25.01 -6.30 23.75
N SER A 75 -24.70 -5.54 24.80
CA SER A 75 -23.53 -4.64 24.81
C SER A 75 -22.22 -5.40 24.57
N GLN A 76 -22.05 -6.57 25.20
CA GLN A 76 -20.86 -7.39 25.00
C GLN A 76 -20.79 -7.94 23.56
N ALA A 77 -21.92 -8.41 23.01
CA ALA A 77 -21.99 -8.91 21.63
C ALA A 77 -21.66 -7.80 20.63
N LEU A 78 -22.14 -6.57 20.84
CA LEU A 78 -21.83 -5.41 20.00
C LEU A 78 -20.34 -5.05 20.00
N LEU A 79 -19.57 -5.44 20.99
CA LEU A 79 -18.11 -5.26 21.01
C LEU A 79 -17.38 -6.47 20.43
N VAL A 80 -17.77 -7.68 20.85
CA VAL A 80 -17.08 -8.93 20.48
C VAL A 80 -17.29 -9.28 19.01
N VAL A 81 -18.49 -9.10 18.47
CA VAL A 81 -18.79 -9.44 17.07
C VAL A 81 -17.93 -8.63 16.09
N PRO A 82 -17.90 -7.28 16.12
CA PRO A 82 -17.03 -6.53 15.23
C PRO A 82 -15.55 -6.76 15.53
N PHE A 83 -15.17 -7.03 16.79
CA PHE A 83 -13.79 -7.39 17.13
C PHE A 83 -13.34 -8.66 16.40
N VAL A 84 -14.13 -9.74 16.47
CA VAL A 84 -13.80 -11.01 15.79
C VAL A 84 -13.82 -10.85 14.27
N ALA A 85 -14.80 -10.12 13.73
CA ALA A 85 -14.88 -9.85 12.30
C ALA A 85 -13.64 -9.09 11.80
N LEU A 86 -13.25 -8.01 12.49
CA LEU A 86 -12.07 -7.22 12.14
C LEU A 86 -10.78 -8.04 12.28
N VAL A 87 -10.57 -8.72 13.40
CA VAL A 87 -9.41 -9.61 13.60
C VAL A 87 -9.30 -10.62 12.46
N GLY A 88 -10.42 -11.26 12.09
CA GLY A 88 -10.46 -12.21 11.00
C GLY A 88 -10.00 -11.58 9.69
N ILE A 89 -10.68 -10.52 9.24
CA ILE A 89 -10.37 -9.84 7.97
C ILE A 89 -8.91 -9.37 7.95
N THR A 90 -8.46 -8.69 9.01
CA THR A 90 -7.10 -8.14 9.10
C THR A 90 -6.03 -9.23 9.09
N TYR A 91 -6.28 -10.35 9.78
CA TYR A 91 -5.37 -11.49 9.76
C TYR A 91 -5.27 -12.12 8.37
N PHE A 92 -6.40 -12.31 7.68
CA PHE A 92 -6.40 -12.86 6.33
C PHE A 92 -5.67 -11.92 5.36
N THR A 93 -5.92 -10.61 5.41
CA THR A 93 -5.23 -9.62 4.56
C THR A 93 -3.73 -9.62 4.82
N GLY A 94 -3.30 -9.53 6.09
CA GLY A 94 -1.87 -9.55 6.42
C GLY A 94 -1.18 -10.86 6.03
N ARG A 95 -1.87 -11.99 6.17
CA ARG A 95 -1.35 -13.31 5.76
C ARG A 95 -1.16 -13.41 4.25
N ILE A 96 -2.12 -12.93 3.45
CA ILE A 96 -2.04 -12.95 1.99
C ILE A 96 -0.89 -12.06 1.49
N ILE A 97 -0.68 -10.91 2.12
CA ILE A 97 0.41 -9.98 1.77
C ILE A 97 1.77 -10.63 2.07
N ALA A 98 1.96 -11.18 3.26
CA ALA A 98 3.21 -11.85 3.65
C ALA A 98 3.55 -13.06 2.75
N GLU A 99 2.55 -13.72 2.18
CA GLU A 99 2.72 -14.83 1.24
C GLU A 99 3.02 -14.35 -0.19
N SER A 100 2.44 -13.22 -0.60
CA SER A 100 2.70 -12.57 -1.89
C SER A 100 4.10 -11.96 -1.98
N GLU A 101 4.64 -11.47 -0.86
CA GLU A 101 6.04 -10.99 -0.77
C GLU A 101 7.04 -12.12 -1.02
N ARG A 102 6.73 -13.34 -0.59
CA ARG A 102 7.59 -14.51 -0.84
C ARG A 102 7.55 -15.01 -2.27
N THR A 103 6.46 -14.73 -2.99
CA THR A 103 6.17 -15.33 -4.30
C THR A 103 6.33 -14.33 -5.46
N GLY A 104 6.74 -13.09 -5.19
CA GLY A 104 7.09 -12.12 -6.24
C GLY A 104 5.87 -11.48 -6.92
N HIS A 105 5.17 -10.63 -6.18
CA HIS A 105 3.97 -9.90 -6.65
C HIS A 105 4.24 -8.86 -7.75
N SER A 106 5.49 -8.58 -8.13
CA SER A 106 5.85 -7.48 -9.02
C SER A 106 5.66 -7.78 -10.50
N GLU A 107 5.82 -9.03 -10.95
CA GLU A 107 5.71 -9.38 -12.37
C GLU A 107 4.26 -9.42 -12.85
N THR A 108 3.36 -10.03 -12.08
CA THR A 108 1.94 -10.12 -12.44
C THR A 108 1.23 -8.76 -12.35
N ALA A 109 1.52 -7.97 -11.32
CA ALA A 109 0.99 -6.61 -11.21
C ALA A 109 1.45 -5.73 -12.38
N ARG A 110 2.72 -5.85 -12.78
CA ARG A 110 3.25 -5.17 -13.97
C ARG A 110 2.60 -5.64 -15.27
N ALA A 111 2.39 -6.94 -15.44
CA ALA A 111 1.71 -7.48 -16.62
C ALA A 111 0.26 -6.99 -16.74
N ILE A 112 -0.47 -6.92 -15.62
CA ILE A 112 -1.84 -6.40 -15.59
C ILE A 112 -1.87 -4.90 -15.89
N THR A 113 -0.94 -4.13 -15.34
CA THR A 113 -0.79 -2.70 -15.67
C THR A 113 -0.39 -2.51 -17.14
N ALA A 114 0.56 -3.28 -17.68
CA ALA A 114 0.95 -3.20 -19.08
C ALA A 114 -0.24 -3.48 -20.02
N LEU A 115 -1.04 -4.50 -19.72
CA LEU A 115 -2.28 -4.82 -20.46
C LEU A 115 -3.32 -3.70 -20.38
N VAL A 116 -3.46 -3.03 -19.23
CA VAL A 116 -4.45 -1.94 -19.06
C VAL A 116 -4.01 -0.64 -19.71
N THR A 117 -2.70 -0.41 -19.79
CA THR A 117 -2.10 0.84 -20.30
C THR A 117 -1.69 0.72 -21.77
N GLY A 118 -1.58 -0.49 -22.32
CA GLY A 118 -1.17 -0.75 -23.70
C GLY A 118 0.32 -0.55 -23.96
N GLU A 119 1.14 -0.47 -22.91
CA GLU A 119 2.60 -0.36 -23.04
C GLU A 119 3.16 -1.78 -23.21
N GLU A 120 3.47 -2.17 -24.45
CA GLU A 120 4.10 -3.45 -24.74
C GLU A 120 5.50 -3.48 -24.11
N PRO A 121 5.88 -4.55 -23.38
CA PRO A 121 7.26 -4.71 -22.94
C PRO A 121 8.10 -4.99 -24.19
N ASP A 122 8.98 -4.05 -24.52
CA ASP A 122 10.03 -4.29 -25.51
C ASP A 122 10.82 -5.52 -25.06
N GLU A 123 10.60 -6.65 -25.73
CA GLU A 123 11.39 -7.85 -25.56
C GLU A 123 12.80 -7.53 -26.08
N ASP A 124 13.80 -7.58 -25.18
CA ASP A 124 15.20 -7.54 -25.57
C ASP A 124 15.49 -8.76 -26.44
N GLU A 125 15.52 -8.53 -27.76
CA GLU A 125 16.03 -9.45 -28.78
C GLU A 125 17.49 -9.82 -28.45
N GLY A 126 17.73 -11.11 -28.24
CA GLY A 126 19.06 -11.71 -28.17
C GLY A 126 19.61 -12.06 -29.55
#